data_AF-A0A9N8ETY8-F1
#
_entry.id   AF-A0A9N8ETY8-F1
#
_cell.length_a   1.000
_cell.length_b   1.000
_cell.length_c   1.000
_cell.angle_alpha   90.00
_cell.angle_beta   90.00
_cell.angle_gamma   90.00
#
_symmetry.space_group_name_H-M   'P 1'
#
loop_
_entity.id
_entity.type
_entity.pdbx_description
1 polymer ?
#
loop_
_entity_poly.entity_id
_entity_poly.type
_entity_poly.pdbx_seq_one_letter_code
_entity_poly.pdbx_strand_id
1 'polypeptide(L)'
;MPAVHKALGTKSIALLVASGTSFQAATYCKKGQQTKEEWNSLKESGPNHGLNFKGEEFGSIPSPGKRVDLDLLCEAVEEGKSLLEVSKIHPASYVRNYRGLANLQALNTKPYEHETARGVYYWGPPGTGKSHTARSLCPESLYIKPQSKWWDGYASESHVLLDDMDGNFLGHYLKIWADKYACTGEIKGGMVKLSHTTFIITSNYSIDSLWKDDPVMAAAIKRRFKVIHMTVPYMFISKPPEASPISKANHIFGTTPFKPLPTRPHPNPPTPIPV
;
A
#
# COMPACT_ATOMS: atom_id res chain seq x y z
N MET A 1 49.15 8.06 -5.55
CA MET A 1 50.00 9.19 -6.00
C MET A 1 50.57 8.99 -7.40
N PRO A 2 51.27 7.89 -7.76
CA PRO A 2 51.88 7.74 -9.10
C PRO A 2 50.88 7.65 -10.26
N ALA A 3 49.71 7.05 -10.01
CA ALA A 3 48.67 6.85 -11.02
C ALA A 3 48.09 8.16 -11.58
N VAL A 4 47.93 9.19 -10.75
CA VAL A 4 47.37 10.50 -11.15
C VAL A 4 48.39 11.31 -11.96
N HIS A 5 49.67 11.29 -11.56
CA HIS A 5 50.76 11.89 -12.34
C HIS A 5 50.90 11.25 -13.72
N LYS A 6 50.78 9.92 -13.79
CA LYS A 6 50.81 9.17 -15.06
C LYS A 6 49.60 9.50 -15.94
N ALA A 7 48.41 9.66 -15.35
CA ALA A 7 47.18 9.99 -16.08
C ALA A 7 47.15 11.43 -16.62
N LEU A 8 47.72 12.39 -15.88
CA LEU A 8 47.71 13.82 -16.25
C LEU A 8 49.00 14.28 -16.94
N GLY A 9 50.01 13.40 -17.10
CA GLY A 9 51.24 13.71 -17.82
C GLY A 9 52.14 14.79 -17.19
N THR A 10 51.93 15.13 -15.90
CA THR A 10 52.66 16.20 -15.22
C THR A 10 53.41 15.70 -13.98
N LYS A 11 54.58 16.28 -13.72
CA LYS A 11 55.43 15.97 -12.54
C LYS A 11 55.16 16.90 -11.35
N SER A 12 54.36 17.95 -11.51
CA SER A 12 54.04 18.92 -10.45
C SER A 12 52.53 19.00 -10.22
N ILE A 13 52.04 18.30 -9.20
CA ILE A 13 50.65 18.38 -8.73
C ILE A 13 50.67 18.59 -7.22
N ALA A 14 49.88 19.56 -6.74
CA ALA A 14 49.54 19.67 -5.33
C ALA A 14 48.16 19.02 -5.11
N LEU A 15 48.11 17.95 -4.32
CA LEU A 15 46.87 17.30 -3.89
C LEU A 15 46.64 17.60 -2.41
N LEU A 16 45.45 18.09 -2.08
CA LEU A 16 45.02 18.34 -0.72
C LEU A 16 43.78 17.49 -0.44
N VAL A 17 43.60 17.06 0.81
CA VAL A 17 42.35 16.42 1.22
C VAL A 17 41.23 17.44 1.06
N ALA A 18 40.19 17.07 0.30
CA ALA A 18 39.07 17.96 0.05
C ALA A 18 38.37 18.33 1.36
N SER A 19 38.15 19.63 1.56
CA SER A 19 37.31 20.17 2.63
C SER A 19 36.16 20.95 2.00
N GLY A 20 34.92 20.64 2.41
CA GLY A 20 33.71 21.25 1.85
C GLY A 20 33.15 20.53 0.63
N THR A 21 32.23 21.20 -0.08
CA THR A 21 31.55 20.65 -1.27
C THR A 21 32.44 20.69 -2.51
N SER A 22 32.12 19.89 -3.54
CA SER A 22 32.82 19.94 -4.84
C SER A 22 32.81 21.34 -5.47
N PHE A 23 31.75 22.12 -5.24
CA PHE A 23 31.68 23.53 -5.64
C PHE A 23 32.69 24.39 -4.87
N GLN A 24 32.75 24.26 -3.54
CA GLN A 24 33.72 25.00 -2.71
C GLN A 24 35.17 24.68 -3.11
N ALA A 25 35.48 23.40 -3.36
CA ALA A 25 36.79 22.98 -3.82
C ALA A 25 37.13 23.56 -5.20
N ALA A 26 36.20 23.54 -6.15
CA ALA A 26 36.39 24.15 -7.47
C ALA A 26 36.61 25.66 -7.38
N THR A 27 35.82 26.37 -6.57
CA THR A 27 35.94 27.82 -6.34
C THR A 27 37.27 28.19 -5.68
N TYR A 28 37.78 27.36 -4.77
CA TYR A 28 39.10 27.55 -4.16
C TYR A 28 40.23 27.45 -5.20
N CYS A 29 40.19 26.46 -6.09
CA CYS A 29 41.19 26.31 -7.16
C CYS A 29 41.18 27.50 -8.14
N LYS A 30 40.03 28.17 -8.30
CA LYS A 30 39.84 29.33 -9.20
C LYS A 30 40.06 30.69 -8.53
N LYS A 31 40.60 30.73 -7.31
CA LYS A 31 40.72 31.98 -6.51
C LYS A 31 41.51 33.12 -7.17
N GLY A 32 42.35 32.85 -8.16
CA GLY A 32 43.16 33.87 -8.83
C GLY A 32 44.09 34.59 -7.85
N GLN A 33 43.96 35.92 -7.78
CA GLN A 33 44.75 36.78 -6.90
C GLN A 33 44.15 37.02 -5.51
N GLN A 34 42.99 36.44 -5.20
CA GLN A 34 42.40 36.57 -3.86
C GLN A 34 43.35 36.06 -2.78
N THR A 35 43.69 36.93 -1.82
CA THR A 35 44.63 36.61 -0.73
C THR A 35 43.96 35.85 0.41
N LYS A 36 44.76 35.28 1.31
CA LYS A 36 44.24 34.58 2.49
C LYS A 36 43.61 35.56 3.49
N GLU A 37 44.15 36.78 3.59
CA GLU A 37 43.61 37.87 4.40
C GLU A 37 42.23 38.31 3.89
N GLU A 38 42.09 38.48 2.58
CA GLU A 38 40.83 38.82 1.92
C GLU A 38 39.77 37.73 2.13
N TRP A 39 40.15 36.45 1.96
CA TRP A 39 39.26 35.33 2.26
C TRP A 39 38.87 35.26 3.74
N ASN A 40 39.81 35.52 4.64
CA ASN A 40 39.53 35.49 6.08
C ASN A 40 38.59 36.62 6.53
N SER A 41 38.65 37.77 5.85
CA SER A 41 37.77 38.92 6.11
C SER A 41 36.38 38.73 5.50
N LEU A 42 36.30 38.37 4.22
CA LEU A 42 35.03 38.33 3.48
C LEU A 42 34.29 37.00 3.65
N LYS A 43 35.02 35.90 3.89
CA LYS A 43 34.49 34.53 3.93
C LYS A 43 33.73 34.10 2.66
N GLU A 44 33.90 34.85 1.57
CA GLU A 44 33.30 34.60 0.27
C GLU A 44 34.25 35.03 -0.88
N SER A 45 33.82 34.84 -2.12
CA SER A 45 34.56 35.28 -3.31
C SER A 45 34.61 36.81 -3.35
N GLY A 46 35.78 37.38 -3.05
CA GLY A 46 36.00 38.82 -3.00
C GLY A 46 36.33 39.44 -4.37
N PRO A 47 36.59 40.75 -4.41
CA PRO A 47 36.87 41.49 -5.65
C PRO A 47 38.05 40.94 -6.48
N ASN A 48 39.02 40.27 -5.83
CA ASN A 48 40.17 39.68 -6.52
C ASN A 48 39.99 38.20 -6.87
N HIS A 49 38.83 37.61 -6.58
CA HIS A 49 38.53 36.22 -6.92
C HIS A 49 38.50 36.06 -8.45
N GLY A 50 39.24 35.08 -8.97
CA GLY A 50 39.35 34.81 -10.41
C GLY A 50 40.25 35.78 -11.18
N LEU A 51 40.71 36.88 -10.57
CA LEU A 51 41.58 37.85 -11.24
C LEU A 51 42.90 37.19 -11.64
N ASN A 52 43.27 37.30 -12.92
CA ASN A 52 44.46 36.66 -13.52
C ASN A 52 44.57 35.14 -13.30
N PHE A 53 43.46 34.45 -13.02
CA PHE A 53 43.46 33.00 -12.96
C PHE A 53 43.84 32.42 -14.32
N LYS A 54 44.86 31.56 -14.35
CA LYS A 54 45.30 30.81 -15.53
C LYS A 54 45.09 29.32 -15.29
N GLY A 55 43.99 28.78 -15.79
CA GLY A 55 43.69 27.36 -15.69
C GLY A 55 42.49 26.97 -16.56
N GLU A 56 42.44 25.70 -16.92
CA GLU A 56 41.35 25.09 -17.68
C GLU A 56 40.57 24.14 -16.77
N GLU A 57 39.24 24.15 -16.89
CA GLU A 57 38.36 23.26 -16.13
C GLU A 57 37.94 22.09 -17.00
N PHE A 58 38.09 20.87 -16.47
CA PHE A 58 37.67 19.64 -17.13
C PHE A 58 36.54 18.97 -16.33
N GLY A 59 35.47 18.62 -17.02
CA GLY A 59 34.29 17.99 -16.44
C GLY A 59 33.28 18.98 -15.86
N SER A 60 32.27 18.44 -15.18
CA SER A 60 31.21 19.22 -14.52
C SER A 60 31.20 18.92 -13.02
N ILE A 61 30.91 19.92 -12.19
CA ILE A 61 30.74 19.72 -10.75
C ILE A 61 29.64 18.68 -10.52
N PRO A 62 29.90 17.57 -9.82
CA PRO A 62 28.87 16.58 -9.55
C PRO A 62 27.79 17.23 -8.67
N SER A 63 26.56 17.30 -9.18
CA SER A 63 25.39 17.61 -8.36
C SER A 63 25.07 16.41 -7.48
N PRO A 64 24.59 16.61 -6.23
CA PRO A 64 23.98 15.53 -5.49
C PRO A 64 22.92 14.88 -6.37
N GLY A 65 23.04 13.57 -6.65
CA GLY A 65 22.09 12.87 -7.48
C GLY A 65 20.68 13.03 -6.91
N LYS A 66 19.73 13.45 -7.74
CA LYS A 66 18.30 13.43 -7.38
C LYS A 66 17.97 11.98 -6.98
N ARG A 67 17.18 11.79 -5.92
CA ARG A 67 16.71 10.47 -5.49
C ARG A 67 15.66 9.94 -6.46
N VAL A 68 16.09 9.54 -7.65
CA VAL A 68 15.24 8.99 -8.72
C VAL A 68 14.47 7.78 -8.21
N ASP A 69 15.09 6.98 -7.34
CA ASP A 69 14.47 5.82 -6.72
C ASP A 69 13.24 6.16 -5.86
N LEU A 70 13.28 7.26 -5.11
CA LEU A 70 12.16 7.68 -4.27
C LEU A 70 11.05 8.32 -5.12
N ASP A 71 11.42 9.13 -6.11
CA ASP A 71 10.48 9.75 -7.04
C ASP A 71 9.63 8.68 -7.74
N LEU A 72 10.27 7.61 -8.26
CA LEU A 72 9.57 6.49 -8.89
C LEU A 72 8.58 5.78 -7.96
N LEU A 73 8.90 5.66 -6.66
CA LEU A 73 7.99 5.05 -5.68
C LEU A 73 6.81 5.97 -5.35
N CYS A 74 7.05 7.28 -5.24
CA CYS A 74 5.98 8.27 -5.02
C CYS A 74 5.02 8.33 -6.22
N GLU A 75 5.55 8.42 -7.44
CA GLU A 75 4.76 8.40 -8.68
C GLU A 75 3.88 7.15 -8.75
N ALA A 76 4.44 5.98 -8.43
CA ALA A 76 3.68 4.73 -8.40
C ALA A 76 2.52 4.75 -7.38
N VAL A 77 2.71 5.38 -6.21
CA VAL A 77 1.65 5.54 -5.20
C VAL A 77 0.59 6.52 -5.68
N GLU A 78 0.97 7.61 -6.36
CA GLU A 78 0.06 8.59 -6.95
C GLU A 78 -0.77 8.03 -8.10
N GLU A 79 -0.19 7.13 -8.89
CA GLU A 79 -0.89 6.33 -9.91
C GLU A 79 -1.88 5.30 -9.31
N GLY A 80 -1.88 5.13 -7.99
CA GLY A 80 -2.79 4.23 -7.28
C GLY A 80 -2.35 2.78 -7.24
N LYS A 81 -1.07 2.47 -7.51
CA LYS A 81 -0.54 1.11 -7.33
C LYS A 81 -0.60 0.69 -5.87
N SER A 82 -0.83 -0.60 -5.64
CA SER A 82 -0.81 -1.20 -4.31
C SER A 82 0.60 -1.14 -3.70
N LEU A 83 0.72 -1.14 -2.37
CA LEU A 83 2.03 -1.16 -1.71
C LEU A 83 2.83 -2.42 -2.08
N LEU A 84 2.14 -3.52 -2.40
CA LEU A 84 2.77 -4.74 -2.92
C LEU A 84 3.44 -4.47 -4.27
N GLU A 85 2.77 -3.80 -5.20
CA GLU A 85 3.35 -3.44 -6.50
C GLU A 85 4.48 -2.42 -6.34
N VAL A 86 4.29 -1.40 -5.51
CA VAL A 86 5.31 -0.38 -5.21
C VAL A 86 6.57 -1.04 -4.63
N SER A 87 6.41 -2.05 -3.76
CA SER A 87 7.55 -2.78 -3.17
C SER A 87 8.41 -3.50 -4.20
N LYS A 88 7.84 -3.88 -5.36
CA LYS A 88 8.55 -4.58 -6.44
C LYS A 88 9.36 -3.64 -7.35
N ILE A 89 9.06 -2.34 -7.37
CA ILE A 89 9.75 -1.34 -8.21
C ILE A 89 11.18 -1.12 -7.72
N HIS A 90 11.34 -0.81 -6.42
CA HIS A 90 12.65 -0.61 -5.81
C HIS A 90 12.66 -1.10 -4.34
N PRO A 91 12.83 -2.41 -4.09
CA PRO A 91 12.63 -3.02 -2.78
C PRO A 91 13.46 -2.38 -1.65
N ALA A 92 14.73 -2.07 -1.91
CA ALA A 92 15.60 -1.48 -0.90
C ALA A 92 15.13 -0.09 -0.44
N SER A 93 14.62 0.73 -1.36
CA SER A 93 14.11 2.07 -1.04
C SER A 93 12.71 2.01 -0.46
N TYR A 94 11.89 1.06 -0.90
CA TYR A 94 10.61 0.77 -0.27
C TYR A 94 10.81 0.41 1.22
N VAL A 95 11.67 -0.56 1.54
CA VAL A 95 11.91 -0.99 2.93
C VAL A 95 12.38 0.18 3.81
N ARG A 96 13.30 1.01 3.31
CA ARG A 96 13.81 2.19 4.05
C ARG A 96 12.76 3.28 4.25
N ASN A 97 11.84 3.45 3.31
CA ASN A 97 10.88 4.56 3.29
C ASN A 97 9.41 4.10 3.44
N TYR A 98 9.17 2.86 3.86
CA TYR A 98 7.86 2.22 3.88
C TYR A 98 6.78 3.07 4.57
N ARG A 99 7.11 3.63 5.74
CA ARG A 99 6.15 4.42 6.52
C ARG A 99 5.69 5.68 5.78
N GLY A 100 6.60 6.36 5.08
CA GLY A 100 6.27 7.53 4.27
C GLY A 100 5.37 7.17 3.09
N LEU A 101 5.70 6.08 2.39
CA LEU A 101 4.92 5.58 1.25
C LEU A 101 3.53 5.09 1.66
N ALA A 102 3.41 4.37 2.78
CA ALA A 102 2.14 3.92 3.32
C ALA A 102 1.25 5.10 3.73
N ASN A 103 1.82 6.14 4.35
CA ASN A 103 1.10 7.36 4.69
C ASN A 103 0.66 8.13 3.45
N LEU A 104 1.52 8.24 2.44
CA LEU A 104 1.17 8.86 1.15
C LEU A 104 0.02 8.12 0.48
N GLN A 105 0.07 6.78 0.46
CA GLN A 105 -1.03 5.98 -0.08
C GLN A 105 -2.32 6.23 0.69
N ALA A 106 -2.29 6.24 2.03
CA ALA A 106 -3.47 6.50 2.84
C ALA A 106 -4.10 7.89 2.57
N LEU A 107 -3.28 8.91 2.30
CA LEU A 107 -3.74 10.24 1.89
C LEU A 107 -4.44 10.17 0.52
N ASN A 108 -3.83 9.47 -0.45
CA ASN A 108 -4.31 9.36 -1.82
C ASN A 108 -5.54 8.44 -1.98
N THR A 109 -5.71 7.45 -1.10
CA THR A 109 -6.87 6.55 -1.13
C THR A 109 -8.14 7.36 -0.96
N LYS A 110 -9.09 7.25 -1.89
CA LYS A 110 -10.36 7.97 -1.79
C LYS A 110 -11.23 7.35 -0.68
N PRO A 111 -11.96 8.16 0.11
CA PRO A 111 -12.99 7.64 1.00
C PRO A 111 -13.98 6.78 0.22
N TYR A 112 -14.31 5.60 0.75
CA TYR A 112 -15.23 4.67 0.11
C TYR A 112 -16.58 4.70 0.82
N GLU A 113 -17.64 5.01 0.08
CA GLU A 113 -19.02 4.89 0.55
C GLU A 113 -19.72 3.73 -0.17
N HIS A 114 -20.62 3.09 0.54
CA HIS A 114 -21.45 1.99 0.05
C HIS A 114 -22.91 2.45 -0.03
N GLU A 115 -23.72 1.79 -0.87
CA GLU A 115 -25.14 2.14 -1.01
C GLU A 115 -25.94 1.76 0.25
N THR A 116 -25.69 0.53 0.75
CA THR A 116 -26.31 -0.03 1.95
C THR A 116 -25.29 -0.31 3.06
N ALA A 117 -25.77 -0.70 4.23
CA ALA A 117 -24.91 -1.31 5.24
C ALA A 117 -24.25 -2.59 4.68
N ARG A 118 -23.04 -2.88 5.20
CA ARG A 118 -22.10 -3.88 4.66
C ARG A 118 -22.02 -5.16 5.50
N GLY A 119 -22.73 -5.21 6.62
CA GLY A 119 -22.58 -6.27 7.62
C GLY A 119 -23.28 -7.58 7.23
N VAL A 120 -22.59 -8.70 7.45
CA VAL A 120 -23.17 -10.06 7.45
C VAL A 120 -22.83 -10.73 8.77
N TYR A 121 -23.83 -11.27 9.47
CA TYR A 121 -23.64 -11.90 10.79
C TYR A 121 -24.11 -13.34 10.75
N TYR A 122 -23.17 -14.28 10.66
CA TYR A 122 -23.43 -15.71 10.76
C TYR A 122 -23.36 -16.15 12.22
N TRP A 123 -24.42 -16.75 12.73
CA TRP A 123 -24.41 -17.25 14.10
C TRP A 123 -25.11 -18.58 14.26
N GLY A 124 -24.85 -19.26 15.38
CA GLY A 124 -25.44 -20.56 15.71
C GLY A 124 -24.43 -21.51 16.32
N PRO A 125 -24.79 -22.77 16.61
CA PRO A 125 -23.92 -23.72 17.28
C PRO A 125 -22.57 -23.95 16.57
N PRO A 126 -21.52 -24.41 17.28
CA PRO A 126 -20.31 -24.90 16.65
C PRO A 126 -20.60 -26.00 15.63
N GLY A 127 -19.71 -26.18 14.66
CA GLY A 127 -19.86 -27.25 13.67
C GLY A 127 -20.89 -26.98 12.57
N THR A 128 -21.50 -25.79 12.49
CA THR A 128 -22.50 -25.45 11.43
C THR A 128 -21.90 -24.79 10.19
N GLY A 129 -20.57 -24.70 10.09
CA GLY A 129 -19.90 -24.22 8.87
C GLY A 129 -19.83 -22.70 8.71
N LYS A 130 -20.06 -21.91 9.77
CA LYS A 130 -20.02 -20.43 9.74
C LYS A 130 -18.69 -19.87 9.21
N SER A 131 -17.59 -20.22 9.86
CA SER A 131 -16.24 -19.77 9.48
C SER A 131 -15.82 -20.29 8.11
N HIS A 132 -16.19 -21.54 7.78
CA HIS A 132 -15.94 -22.11 6.45
C HIS A 132 -16.66 -21.32 5.37
N THR A 133 -17.95 -21.01 5.56
CA THR A 133 -18.76 -20.22 4.63
C THR A 133 -18.18 -18.84 4.43
N ALA A 134 -17.82 -18.14 5.52
CA ALA A 134 -17.23 -16.81 5.45
C ALA A 134 -15.91 -16.78 4.67
N ARG A 135 -15.03 -17.76 4.91
CA ARG A 135 -13.72 -17.87 4.23
C ARG A 135 -13.85 -18.25 2.76
N SER A 136 -14.88 -19.01 2.41
CA SER A 136 -15.12 -19.48 1.04
C SER A 136 -15.73 -18.40 0.13
N LEU A 137 -16.25 -17.31 0.68
CA LEU A 137 -17.00 -16.31 -0.09
C LEU A 137 -16.11 -15.54 -1.08
N CYS A 138 -14.90 -15.15 -0.64
CA CYS A 138 -13.94 -14.41 -1.46
C CYS A 138 -12.50 -14.65 -0.97
N PRO A 139 -11.95 -15.86 -1.15
CA PRO A 139 -10.64 -16.21 -0.59
C PRO A 139 -9.49 -15.33 -1.11
N GLU A 140 -9.60 -14.82 -2.33
CA GLU A 140 -8.59 -13.98 -2.98
C GLU A 140 -8.50 -12.55 -2.40
N SER A 141 -9.50 -12.10 -1.63
CA SER A 141 -9.59 -10.72 -1.14
C SER A 141 -10.25 -10.67 0.24
N LEU A 142 -9.71 -11.46 1.16
CA LEU A 142 -10.20 -11.60 2.52
C LEU A 142 -9.17 -11.14 3.56
N TYR A 143 -9.53 -10.12 4.32
CA TYR A 143 -8.79 -9.71 5.51
C TYR A 143 -9.36 -10.36 6.76
N ILE A 144 -8.54 -11.11 7.49
CA ILE A 144 -8.91 -11.69 8.79
C ILE A 144 -8.72 -10.63 9.87
N LYS A 145 -9.83 -10.05 10.31
CA LYS A 145 -9.87 -9.00 11.32
C LYS A 145 -9.72 -9.60 12.72
N PRO A 146 -8.68 -9.23 13.49
CA PRO A 146 -8.61 -9.60 14.90
C PRO A 146 -9.74 -8.94 15.70
N GLN A 147 -10.16 -9.58 16.80
CA GLN A 147 -11.13 -9.01 17.74
C GLN A 147 -10.51 -7.88 18.59
N SER A 148 -10.17 -6.77 17.95
CA SER A 148 -9.56 -5.59 18.55
C SER A 148 -9.91 -4.34 17.72
N LYS A 149 -9.47 -3.16 18.15
CA LYS A 149 -9.61 -1.94 17.35
C LYS A 149 -8.64 -1.82 16.18
N TRP A 150 -7.59 -2.67 16.14
CA TRP A 150 -6.47 -2.54 15.21
C TRP A 150 -6.74 -3.19 13.85
N TRP A 151 -6.25 -2.55 12.80
CA TRP A 151 -6.37 -2.93 11.38
C TRP A 151 -4.99 -3.17 10.74
N ASP A 152 -4.00 -3.56 11.54
CA ASP A 152 -2.65 -3.82 11.06
C ASP A 152 -2.65 -4.86 9.94
N GLY A 153 -2.06 -4.52 8.80
CA GLY A 153 -1.97 -5.40 7.63
C GLY A 153 -3.16 -5.33 6.67
N TYR A 154 -4.21 -4.56 6.96
CA TYR A 154 -5.27 -4.30 5.98
C TYR A 154 -4.70 -3.57 4.76
N ALA A 155 -4.90 -4.16 3.59
CA ALA A 155 -4.34 -3.72 2.31
C ALA A 155 -5.45 -3.52 1.25
N SER A 156 -6.58 -2.94 1.67
CA SER A 156 -7.76 -2.68 0.81
C SER A 156 -8.47 -3.95 0.33
N GLU A 157 -8.44 -5.01 1.13
CA GLU A 157 -9.24 -6.21 0.87
C GLU A 157 -10.73 -5.86 0.82
N SER A 158 -11.43 -6.49 -0.13
CA SER A 158 -12.86 -6.24 -0.37
C SER A 158 -13.75 -6.87 0.70
N HIS A 159 -13.31 -7.96 1.33
CA HIS A 159 -14.02 -8.67 2.37
C HIS A 159 -13.22 -8.67 3.67
N VAL A 160 -13.93 -8.46 4.77
CA VAL A 160 -13.37 -8.50 6.12
C VAL A 160 -14.09 -9.57 6.91
N LEU A 161 -13.35 -10.44 7.61
CA LEU A 161 -13.90 -11.46 8.49
C LEU A 161 -13.41 -11.26 9.93
N LEU A 162 -14.33 -10.93 10.83
CA LEU A 162 -14.16 -11.03 12.27
C LEU A 162 -14.65 -12.41 12.72
N ASP A 163 -13.74 -13.35 12.84
CA ASP A 163 -14.05 -14.76 13.11
C ASP A 163 -14.26 -15.02 14.61
N ASP A 164 -15.25 -15.86 14.92
CA ASP A 164 -15.57 -16.43 16.23
C ASP A 164 -15.75 -15.39 17.36
N MET A 165 -16.53 -14.34 17.08
CA MET A 165 -16.82 -13.29 18.05
C MET A 165 -17.60 -13.84 19.25
N ASP A 166 -17.06 -13.65 20.46
CA ASP A 166 -17.62 -14.16 21.71
C ASP A 166 -17.80 -13.08 22.80
N GLY A 167 -17.24 -11.89 22.59
CA GLY A 167 -17.39 -10.73 23.47
C GLY A 167 -18.20 -9.58 22.86
N ASN A 168 -18.49 -8.55 23.66
CA ASN A 168 -19.32 -7.40 23.26
C ASN A 168 -18.58 -6.05 23.20
N PHE A 169 -17.27 -6.07 23.44
CA PHE A 169 -16.41 -4.88 23.56
C PHE A 169 -16.20 -4.11 22.24
N LEU A 170 -16.58 -4.68 21.10
CA LEU A 170 -16.44 -4.03 19.78
C LEU A 170 -17.69 -3.28 19.32
N GLY A 171 -18.76 -3.20 20.11
CA GLY A 171 -20.05 -2.66 19.65
C GLY A 171 -19.98 -1.25 19.04
N HIS A 172 -19.18 -0.35 19.61
CA HIS A 172 -18.91 0.97 19.03
C HIS A 172 -18.33 0.86 17.60
N TYR A 173 -17.29 0.04 17.44
CA TYR A 173 -16.59 -0.14 16.18
C TYR A 173 -17.42 -0.87 15.12
N LEU A 174 -18.19 -1.88 15.51
CA LEU A 174 -19.06 -2.62 14.58
C LEU A 174 -20.08 -1.72 13.91
N LYS A 175 -20.62 -0.73 14.65
CA LYS A 175 -21.53 0.27 14.06
C LYS A 175 -20.86 1.08 12.95
N ILE A 176 -19.56 1.35 13.07
CA ILE A 176 -18.79 2.14 12.10
C ILE A 176 -18.40 1.25 10.91
N TRP A 177 -17.78 0.10 11.17
CA TRP A 177 -17.21 -0.76 10.14
C TRP A 177 -18.27 -1.44 9.26
N ALA A 178 -19.48 -1.64 9.77
CA ALA A 178 -20.59 -2.20 9.00
C ALA A 178 -21.54 -1.15 8.41
N ASP A 179 -21.38 0.14 8.72
CA ASP A 179 -22.22 1.19 8.14
C ASP A 179 -21.92 1.40 6.66
N LYS A 180 -22.70 2.24 5.99
CA LYS A 180 -22.51 2.58 4.58
C LYS A 180 -21.47 3.68 4.32
N TYR A 181 -21.19 4.52 5.31
CA TYR A 181 -20.31 5.68 5.16
C TYR A 181 -18.82 5.32 5.18
N ALA A 182 -18.00 6.20 4.61
CA ALA A 182 -16.55 6.06 4.66
C ALA A 182 -16.04 6.04 6.11
N CYS A 183 -15.10 5.14 6.39
CA CYS A 183 -14.51 5.01 7.71
C CYS A 183 -13.02 4.67 7.63
N THR A 184 -12.34 4.79 8.78
CA THR A 184 -10.93 4.47 8.93
C THR A 184 -10.72 3.38 9.99
N GLY A 185 -9.59 2.70 9.89
CA GLY A 185 -9.10 1.74 10.87
C GLY A 185 -7.83 2.25 11.53
N GLU A 186 -7.71 2.09 12.84
CA GLU A 186 -6.47 2.39 13.56
C GLU A 186 -5.43 1.31 13.25
N ILE A 187 -4.20 1.73 12.95
CA ILE A 187 -3.02 0.85 12.85
C ILE A 187 -1.93 1.36 13.79
N LYS A 188 -0.90 0.56 14.04
CA LYS A 188 0.20 1.01 14.91
C LYS A 188 0.91 2.22 14.31
N GLY A 189 0.73 3.37 14.95
CA GLY A 189 1.35 4.63 14.56
C GLY A 189 0.71 5.29 13.34
N GLY A 190 -0.56 5.01 13.03
CA GLY A 190 -1.27 5.64 11.93
C GLY A 190 -2.73 5.24 11.81
N MET A 191 -3.32 5.55 10.66
CA MET A 191 -4.67 5.13 10.27
C MET A 191 -4.67 4.66 8.82
N VAL A 192 -5.59 3.76 8.49
CA VAL A 192 -5.85 3.30 7.12
C VAL A 192 -7.30 3.60 6.74
N LYS A 193 -7.55 4.00 5.48
CA LYS A 193 -8.91 4.16 4.97
C LYS A 193 -9.48 2.78 4.64
N LEU A 194 -10.70 2.51 5.09
CA LEU A 194 -11.36 1.23 4.91
C LEU A 194 -12.26 1.27 3.67
N SER A 195 -11.96 0.42 2.70
CA SER A 195 -12.66 0.32 1.42
C SER A 195 -13.36 -1.02 1.22
N HIS A 196 -13.49 -1.82 2.29
CA HIS A 196 -14.18 -3.10 2.23
C HIS A 196 -15.66 -2.91 1.89
N THR A 197 -16.15 -3.84 1.10
CA THR A 197 -17.54 -3.91 0.61
C THR A 197 -18.39 -4.80 1.51
N THR A 198 -17.78 -5.80 2.16
CA THR A 198 -18.47 -6.77 3.01
C THR A 198 -17.73 -6.92 4.34
N PHE A 199 -18.46 -6.79 5.45
CA PHE A 199 -17.93 -7.02 6.80
C PHE A 199 -18.66 -8.20 7.44
N ILE A 200 -17.99 -9.34 7.52
CA ILE A 200 -18.53 -10.62 7.98
C ILE A 200 -18.14 -10.82 9.44
N ILE A 201 -19.11 -11.24 10.25
CA ILE A 201 -18.90 -11.74 11.60
C ILE A 201 -19.40 -13.18 11.65
N THR A 202 -18.63 -14.05 12.29
CA THR A 202 -19.09 -15.36 12.72
C THR A 202 -19.13 -15.38 14.25
N SER A 203 -20.12 -16.03 14.84
CA SER A 203 -20.25 -16.14 16.30
C SER A 203 -21.05 -17.36 16.71
N ASN A 204 -20.80 -17.92 17.89
CA ASN A 204 -21.72 -18.89 18.48
C ASN A 204 -22.94 -18.23 19.15
N TYR A 205 -22.93 -16.91 19.31
CA TYR A 205 -23.92 -16.12 20.02
C TYR A 205 -24.69 -15.18 19.08
N SER A 206 -25.98 -14.99 19.35
CA SER A 206 -26.75 -13.95 18.69
C SER A 206 -26.31 -12.56 19.15
N ILE A 207 -26.62 -11.53 18.36
CA ILE A 207 -26.36 -10.13 18.73
C ILE A 207 -27.05 -9.79 20.07
N ASP A 208 -28.29 -10.25 20.29
CA ASP A 208 -28.99 -10.00 21.57
C ASP A 208 -28.29 -10.65 22.75
N SER A 209 -27.73 -11.85 22.57
CA SER A 209 -27.01 -12.55 23.63
C SER A 209 -25.73 -11.81 24.04
N LEU A 210 -25.00 -11.23 23.08
CA LEU A 210 -23.76 -10.49 23.35
C LEU A 210 -24.03 -9.13 24.02
N TRP A 211 -25.11 -8.44 23.65
CA TRP A 211 -25.50 -7.14 24.22
C TRP A 211 -26.80 -7.24 25.03
N LYS A 212 -26.95 -8.29 25.85
CA LYS A 212 -28.14 -8.53 26.68
C LYS A 212 -28.50 -7.35 27.60
N ASP A 213 -27.49 -6.68 28.13
CA ASP A 213 -27.62 -5.55 29.07
C ASP A 213 -27.66 -4.18 28.35
N ASP A 214 -27.53 -4.17 27.02
CA ASP A 214 -27.56 -2.95 26.19
C ASP A 214 -28.39 -3.20 24.91
N PRO A 215 -29.74 -3.23 25.03
CA PRO A 215 -30.63 -3.47 23.89
C PRO A 215 -30.55 -2.38 22.83
N VAL A 216 -30.13 -1.17 23.21
CA VAL A 216 -29.93 -0.05 22.28
C VAL A 216 -28.74 -0.33 21.36
N MET A 217 -27.62 -0.82 21.91
CA MET A 217 -26.48 -1.27 21.12
C MET A 217 -26.85 -2.45 20.23
N ALA A 218 -27.56 -3.44 20.77
CA ALA A 218 -28.02 -4.60 19.99
C ALA A 218 -28.85 -4.16 18.77
N ALA A 219 -29.82 -3.27 18.95
CA ALA A 219 -30.64 -2.73 17.87
C ALA A 219 -29.82 -1.93 16.85
N ALA A 220 -28.87 -1.11 17.32
CA ALA A 220 -27.99 -0.33 16.47
C ALA A 220 -27.06 -1.21 15.61
N ILE A 221 -26.60 -2.34 16.13
CA ILE A 221 -25.82 -3.32 15.36
C ILE A 221 -26.75 -4.04 14.39
N LYS A 222 -27.85 -4.64 14.84
CA LYS A 222 -28.78 -5.42 13.99
C LYS A 222 -29.20 -4.69 12.72
N ARG A 223 -29.52 -3.40 12.78
CA ARG A 223 -29.95 -2.62 11.59
C ARG A 223 -28.86 -2.47 10.51
N ARG A 224 -27.60 -2.85 10.80
CA ARG A 224 -26.44 -2.77 9.90
C ARG A 224 -25.96 -4.14 9.41
N PHE A 225 -26.57 -5.22 9.88
CA PHE A 225 -26.16 -6.58 9.55
C PHE A 225 -27.32 -7.39 8.98
N LYS A 226 -27.05 -8.11 7.88
CA LYS A 226 -27.88 -9.25 7.49
C LYS A 226 -27.56 -10.42 8.42
N VAL A 227 -28.49 -10.73 9.32
CA VAL A 227 -28.32 -11.77 10.34
C VAL A 227 -28.79 -13.12 9.80
N ILE A 228 -27.93 -14.14 9.87
CA ILE A 228 -28.17 -15.48 9.35
C ILE A 228 -27.89 -16.50 10.46
N HIS A 229 -28.92 -17.22 10.89
CA HIS A 229 -28.81 -18.30 11.88
C HIS A 229 -28.51 -19.62 11.16
N MET A 230 -27.35 -20.21 11.46
CA MET A 230 -26.87 -21.47 10.92
C MET A 230 -27.02 -22.57 11.95
N THR A 231 -28.00 -23.44 11.74
CA THR A 231 -28.34 -24.56 12.65
C THR A 231 -27.97 -25.93 12.09
N VAL A 232 -27.82 -26.04 10.77
CA VAL A 232 -27.52 -27.31 10.11
C VAL A 232 -26.05 -27.65 10.33
N PRO A 233 -25.72 -28.84 10.89
CA PRO A 233 -24.35 -29.29 11.01
C PRO A 233 -23.67 -29.37 9.64
N TYR A 234 -22.48 -28.81 9.55
CA TYR A 234 -21.62 -28.90 8.39
C TYR A 234 -20.75 -30.16 8.53
N MET A 235 -20.84 -31.07 7.57
CA MET A 235 -20.02 -32.28 7.57
C MET A 235 -18.58 -31.95 7.18
N PHE A 236 -17.69 -31.82 8.17
CA PHE A 236 -16.27 -31.55 7.95
C PHE A 236 -15.45 -32.81 7.61
N ILE A 237 -15.97 -34.01 7.90
CA ILE A 237 -15.16 -35.25 7.98
C ILE A 237 -15.28 -36.15 6.73
N SER A 238 -16.27 -35.95 5.86
CA SER A 238 -16.34 -36.72 4.62
C SER A 238 -15.46 -36.08 3.53
N LYS A 239 -14.26 -36.64 3.33
CA LYS A 239 -13.60 -36.55 2.01
C LYS A 239 -14.67 -36.97 0.99
N PRO A 240 -14.98 -36.18 -0.06
CA PRO A 240 -15.83 -36.68 -1.13
C PRO A 240 -15.21 -38.01 -1.61
N PRO A 241 -16.00 -39.08 -1.80
CA PRO A 241 -15.45 -40.35 -2.27
C PRO A 241 -14.63 -40.03 -3.51
N GLU A 242 -13.35 -40.46 -3.51
CA GLU A 242 -12.51 -40.35 -4.69
C GLU A 242 -13.31 -40.91 -5.85
N ALA A 243 -13.57 -40.08 -6.87
CA ALA A 243 -14.26 -40.53 -8.05
C ALA A 243 -13.50 -41.77 -8.54
N SER A 244 -14.16 -42.93 -8.48
CA SER A 244 -13.63 -44.16 -9.04
C SER A 244 -13.18 -43.84 -10.46
N PRO A 245 -11.98 -44.26 -10.90
CA PRO A 245 -11.52 -43.97 -12.25
C PRO A 245 -12.60 -44.46 -13.21
N ILE A 246 -13.29 -43.51 -13.85
CA ILE A 246 -14.30 -43.81 -14.85
C ILE A 246 -13.57 -44.67 -15.87
N SER A 247 -13.97 -45.94 -15.98
CA SER A 247 -13.49 -46.83 -17.01
C SER A 247 -13.66 -46.11 -18.33
N LYS A 248 -12.58 -45.99 -19.10
CA LYS A 248 -12.63 -45.47 -20.46
C LYS A 248 -13.61 -46.31 -21.27
N ALA A 249 -14.85 -45.82 -21.37
CA ALA A 249 -15.87 -46.35 -22.25
C ALA A 249 -16.36 -45.18 -23.10
N ASN A 250 -16.13 -45.33 -24.41
CA ASN A 250 -16.38 -44.36 -25.45
C ASN A 250 -17.79 -43.76 -25.34
N HIS A 251 -17.89 -42.43 -25.31
CA HIS A 251 -19.04 -41.75 -25.90
C HIS A 251 -18.61 -40.48 -26.62
N ILE A 252 -18.81 -40.55 -27.92
CA ILE A 252 -18.68 -39.52 -28.94
C ILE A 252 -19.60 -38.35 -28.59
N PHE A 253 -19.06 -37.17 -28.28
CA PHE A 253 -19.74 -35.89 -28.51
C PHE A 253 -18.71 -34.81 -28.83
N GLY A 254 -18.94 -34.11 -29.94
CA GLY A 254 -17.98 -33.26 -30.62
C GLY A 254 -17.54 -32.03 -29.83
N THR A 255 -16.28 -31.67 -30.03
CA THR A 255 -15.69 -30.40 -29.62
C THR A 255 -16.25 -29.27 -30.47
N THR A 256 -17.26 -28.55 -29.99
CA THR A 256 -17.50 -27.17 -30.41
C THR A 256 -16.61 -26.24 -29.57
N PRO A 257 -15.69 -25.48 -30.16
CA PRO A 257 -14.87 -24.54 -29.42
C PRO A 257 -15.73 -23.40 -28.86
N PHE A 258 -15.49 -23.04 -27.60
CA PHE A 258 -16.07 -21.89 -26.93
C PHE A 258 -15.81 -20.61 -27.74
N LYS A 259 -16.88 -19.94 -28.17
CA LYS A 259 -16.81 -18.62 -28.79
C LYS A 259 -16.70 -17.57 -27.66
N PRO A 260 -15.68 -16.71 -27.63
CA PRO A 260 -15.57 -15.69 -26.58
C PRO A 260 -16.73 -14.68 -26.67
N LEU A 261 -17.21 -14.25 -25.50
CA LEU A 261 -18.24 -13.22 -25.36
C LEU A 261 -17.79 -11.90 -26.01
N PRO A 262 -18.68 -11.15 -26.67
CA PRO A 262 -18.32 -9.86 -27.27
C PRO A 262 -17.95 -8.84 -26.19
N THR A 263 -16.80 -8.19 -26.35
CA THR A 263 -16.36 -7.05 -25.56
C THR A 263 -17.36 -5.90 -25.70
N ARG A 264 -17.81 -5.32 -24.58
CA ARG A 264 -18.59 -4.06 -24.61
C ARG A 264 -17.76 -2.97 -25.30
N PRO A 265 -18.33 -2.20 -26.24
CA PRO A 265 -17.64 -1.05 -26.81
C PRO A 265 -17.41 0.03 -25.72
N HIS A 266 -16.22 0.62 -25.73
CA HIS A 266 -15.90 1.79 -24.93
C HIS A 266 -16.83 2.96 -25.31
N PRO A 267 -17.27 3.80 -24.35
CA PRO A 267 -18.01 5.01 -24.68
C PRO A 267 -17.11 5.97 -25.48
N ASN A 268 -17.65 6.54 -26.55
CA ASN A 268 -16.97 7.54 -27.38
C ASN A 268 -16.57 8.77 -26.55
N PRO A 269 -15.44 9.43 -26.87
CA PRO A 269 -15.07 10.69 -26.24
C PRO A 269 -16.10 11.79 -26.57
N PRO A 270 -16.31 12.77 -25.67
CA PRO A 270 -17.25 13.86 -25.91
C PRO A 270 -16.79 14.74 -27.08
N THR A 271 -17.74 15.10 -27.94
CA THR A 271 -17.54 16.03 -29.06
C THR A 271 -17.16 17.43 -28.56
N PRO A 272 -16.21 18.12 -29.22
CA PRO A 272 -15.85 19.49 -28.86
C PRO A 272 -17.03 20.45 -29.13
N ILE A 273 -17.25 21.36 -28.17
CA ILE A 273 -18.23 22.43 -28.25
C ILE A 273 -17.71 23.48 -29.25
N PRO A 274 -18.51 23.93 -30.23
CA PRO A 274 -18.10 25.01 -31.12
C PRO A 274 -18.02 26.35 -30.37
N VAL A 275 -17.02 27.14 -30.74
CA VAL A 275 -16.68 28.47 -30.21
C VAL A 275 -17.79 29.47 -30.47
#